data_AF-A0A7D3WQZ4-F1
#
_entry.id   AF-A0A7D3WQZ4-F1
#
_cell.length_a   1.000
_cell.length_b   1.000
_cell.length_c   1.000
_cell.angle_alpha   90.00
_cell.angle_beta   90.00
_cell.angle_gamma   90.00
#
_symmetry.space_group_name_H-M   'P 1'
#
loop_
_entity.id
_entity.type
_entity.pdbx_description
1 polymer ?
#
loop_
_entity_poly.entity_id
_entity_poly.type
_entity_poly.pdbx_seq_one_letter_code
_entity_poly.pdbx_strand_id
1 'polypeptide(L)'
;MKNILILTALFSLAVASTQAQPTPAVQAAVASQAQRMAQELGLSPDQHARLRQVLLLTRQHMDADLTTHHDDPAALRTAMAFDRAKSDELIRGVLTPAQYVRYQQYKAARIGQLHSTSQVGR
;
A
#
# COMPACT_ATOMS: atom_id res chain seq x y z
N MET A 1 -13.70 39.30 41.89
CA MET A 1 -12.80 40.43 41.54
C MET A 1 -11.80 39.92 40.50
N LYS A 2 -11.91 40.41 39.27
CA LYS A 2 -10.88 41.21 38.57
C LYS A 2 -9.60 40.41 38.19
N ASN A 3 -9.61 39.95 36.93
CA ASN A 3 -8.55 39.87 35.91
C ASN A 3 -7.10 39.65 36.35
N ILE A 4 -6.42 38.65 35.76
CA ILE A 4 -5.06 38.77 35.20
C ILE A 4 -4.91 37.80 34.01
N LEU A 5 -4.56 38.38 32.87
CA LEU A 5 -4.02 37.75 31.67
C LEU A 5 -2.66 37.12 31.98
N ILE A 6 -2.45 35.86 31.59
CA ILE A 6 -1.11 35.40 31.19
C ILE A 6 -1.21 34.68 29.85
N LEU A 7 -0.64 35.37 28.87
CA LEU A 7 -0.20 34.89 27.58
C LEU A 7 0.83 33.78 27.81
N THR A 8 0.62 32.57 27.29
CA THR A 8 1.71 31.59 27.15
C THR A 8 1.64 31.02 25.76
N ALA A 9 2.70 31.29 25.00
CA ALA A 9 2.87 30.97 23.61
C ALA A 9 2.57 29.48 23.34
N LEU A 10 1.68 29.25 22.39
CA LEU A 10 1.41 27.92 21.85
C LEU A 10 2.69 27.36 21.24
N PHE A 11 3.17 26.32 21.90
CA PHE A 11 4.18 25.40 21.45
C PHE A 11 3.72 24.76 20.13
N SER A 12 4.54 24.83 19.09
CA SER A 12 4.43 23.92 17.95
C SER A 12 5.83 23.68 17.39
N LEU A 13 6.57 22.80 18.06
CA LEU A 13 7.66 22.07 17.43
C LEU A 13 7.05 21.23 16.30
N ALA A 14 7.12 21.74 15.07
CA ALA A 14 6.91 20.93 13.89
C ALA A 14 8.15 20.02 13.73
N VAL A 15 8.11 18.85 14.38
CA VAL A 15 8.99 17.75 13.96
C VAL A 15 8.49 17.33 12.59
N ALA A 16 9.13 17.85 11.54
CA ALA A 16 8.97 17.38 10.19
C ALA A 16 9.39 15.91 10.16
N SER A 17 8.42 15.03 10.42
CA SER A 17 8.57 13.61 10.14
C SER A 17 8.78 13.55 8.63
N THR A 18 10.01 13.28 8.19
CA THR A 18 10.35 13.05 6.80
C THR A 18 9.76 11.70 6.38
N GLN A 19 8.42 11.62 6.36
CA GLN A 19 7.73 10.57 5.64
C GLN A 19 7.90 10.95 4.17
N ALA A 20 8.85 10.31 3.49
CA ALA A 20 9.09 10.51 2.08
C ALA A 20 7.76 10.29 1.33
N GLN A 21 7.16 11.37 0.84
CA GLN A 21 5.92 11.29 0.06
C GLN A 21 6.21 10.48 -1.21
N PRO A 22 5.32 9.56 -1.63
CA PRO A 22 5.52 8.78 -2.84
C PRO A 22 5.79 9.69 -4.03
N THR A 23 6.82 9.38 -4.80
CA THR A 23 7.15 10.15 -6.01
C THR A 23 5.97 10.11 -7.00
N PRO A 24 5.83 11.11 -7.90
CA PRO A 24 4.78 11.10 -8.91
C PRO A 24 4.76 9.82 -9.76
N ALA A 25 5.93 9.24 -10.05
CA ALA A 25 6.04 7.97 -10.76
C ALA A 25 5.41 6.80 -9.99
N VAL A 26 5.65 6.72 -8.67
CA VAL A 26 5.03 5.71 -7.80
C VAL A 26 3.51 5.89 -7.76
N GLN A 27 3.04 7.14 -7.63
CA GLN A 27 1.61 7.42 -7.62
C GLN A 27 0.92 7.00 -8.93
N ALA A 28 1.54 7.30 -10.08
CA ALA A 28 1.04 6.90 -11.39
C ALA A 28 1.04 5.37 -11.57
N ALA A 29 2.11 4.68 -11.13
CA ALA A 29 2.19 3.23 -11.18
C ALA A 29 1.07 2.58 -10.35
N VAL A 30 0.85 3.05 -9.12
CA VAL A 30 -0.22 2.58 -8.24
C VAL A 30 -1.59 2.91 -8.80
N ALA A 31 -1.80 4.10 -9.35
CA ALA A 31 -3.06 4.46 -10.01
C ALA A 31 -3.37 3.52 -11.19
N SER A 32 -2.37 3.20 -12.02
CA SER A 32 -2.54 2.25 -13.13
C SER A 32 -2.89 0.84 -12.63
N GLN A 33 -2.31 0.43 -11.51
CA GLN A 33 -2.58 -0.88 -10.90
C GLN A 33 -4.00 -0.93 -10.33
N ALA A 34 -4.38 0.09 -9.58
CA ALA A 34 -5.73 0.24 -9.03
C ALA A 34 -6.78 0.22 -10.14
N GLN A 35 -6.53 0.93 -11.25
CA GLN A 35 -7.44 0.98 -12.39
C GLN A 35 -7.63 -0.39 -13.05
N ARG A 36 -6.55 -1.15 -13.28
CA ARG A 36 -6.66 -2.52 -13.82
C ARG A 36 -7.46 -3.43 -12.89
N MET A 37 -7.17 -3.40 -11.59
CA MET A 37 -7.95 -4.18 -10.62
C MET A 37 -9.40 -3.72 -10.53
N ALA A 38 -9.67 -2.43 -10.68
CA ALA A 38 -11.03 -1.90 -10.70
C ALA A 38 -11.85 -2.48 -11.85
N GLN A 39 -11.25 -2.59 -13.03
CA GLN A 39 -11.87 -3.18 -14.22
C GLN A 39 -12.13 -4.68 -14.03
N GLU A 40 -11.10 -5.44 -13.63
CA GLU A 40 -11.19 -6.90 -13.46
C GLU A 40 -12.19 -7.32 -12.36
N LEU A 41 -12.25 -6.54 -11.29
CA LEU A 41 -13.09 -6.86 -10.13
C LEU A 41 -14.47 -6.19 -10.20
N GLY A 42 -14.70 -5.28 -11.15
CA GLY A 42 -15.92 -4.49 -11.23
C GLY A 42 -16.15 -3.64 -9.97
N LEU A 43 -15.15 -2.84 -9.59
CA LEU A 43 -15.20 -2.02 -8.38
C LEU A 43 -16.02 -0.75 -8.59
N SER A 44 -16.74 -0.33 -7.54
CA SER A 44 -17.35 0.99 -7.51
C SER A 44 -16.27 2.10 -7.42
N PRO A 45 -16.60 3.38 -7.70
CA PRO A 45 -15.68 4.50 -7.54
C PRO A 45 -15.08 4.59 -6.13
N ASP A 46 -15.89 4.37 -5.10
CA ASP A 46 -15.45 4.40 -3.70
C ASP A 46 -14.50 3.24 -3.37
N GLN A 47 -14.83 2.03 -3.86
CA GLN A 47 -13.96 0.87 -3.70
C GLN A 47 -12.63 1.06 -4.41
N HIS A 48 -12.65 1.63 -5.61
CA HIS A 48 -11.44 1.96 -6.37
C HIS A 48 -10.56 2.98 -5.62
N ALA A 49 -11.16 4.05 -5.07
CA ALA A 49 -10.43 5.05 -4.30
C ALA A 49 -9.75 4.44 -3.06
N ARG A 50 -10.47 3.62 -2.30
CA ARG A 50 -9.94 2.92 -1.12
C ARG A 50 -8.87 1.91 -1.50
N LEU A 51 -9.07 1.13 -2.57
CA LEU A 51 -8.07 0.18 -3.07
C LEU A 51 -6.77 0.91 -3.42
N ARG A 52 -6.86 2.03 -4.14
CA ARG A 52 -5.68 2.86 -4.48
C ARG A 52 -4.93 3.31 -3.23
N GLN A 53 -5.64 3.70 -2.17
CA GLN A 53 -5.02 4.09 -0.90
C GLN A 53 -4.30 2.92 -0.22
N VAL A 54 -4.91 1.72 -0.20
CA VAL A 54 -4.27 0.51 0.34
C VAL A 54 -2.99 0.17 -0.42
N LEU A 55 -3.01 0.25 -1.75
CA LEU A 55 -1.83 0.00 -2.59
C LEU A 55 -0.72 1.02 -2.35
N LEU A 56 -1.07 2.31 -2.21
CA LEU A 56 -0.09 3.36 -1.89
C LEU A 56 0.56 3.10 -0.54
N LEU A 57 -0.24 2.77 0.48
CA LEU A 57 0.27 2.44 1.81
C LEU A 57 1.20 1.22 1.75
N THR A 58 0.75 0.14 1.10
CA THR A 58 1.56 -1.08 0.94
C THR A 58 2.90 -0.77 0.27
N ARG A 59 2.90 0.08 -0.77
CA ARG A 59 4.12 0.48 -1.46
C ARG A 59 5.07 1.26 -0.54
N GLN A 60 4.55 2.17 0.27
CA GLN A 60 5.35 2.94 1.23
C GLN A 60 6.03 2.04 2.26
N HIS A 61 5.29 1.06 2.82
CA HIS A 61 5.87 0.10 3.77
C HIS A 61 6.95 -0.75 3.11
N MET A 62 6.70 -1.25 1.89
CA MET A 62 7.70 -2.03 1.17
C MET A 62 8.96 -1.20 0.85
N ASP A 63 8.82 0.05 0.43
CA ASP A 63 9.97 0.92 0.17
C ASP A 63 10.76 1.23 1.48
N ALA A 64 10.07 1.34 2.62
CA ALA A 64 10.69 1.49 3.93
C ALA A 64 11.43 0.22 4.39
N ASP A 65 10.85 -0.95 4.19
CA ASP A 65 11.46 -2.25 4.49
C ASP A 65 12.71 -2.50 3.64
N LEU A 66 12.68 -2.13 2.36
CA LEU A 66 13.83 -2.20 1.46
C LEU A 66 15.01 -1.36 1.99
N THR A 67 14.71 -0.20 2.56
CA THR A 67 15.72 0.68 3.16
C THR A 67 16.22 0.10 4.49
N THR A 68 15.30 -0.37 5.32
CA THR A 68 15.57 -0.84 6.70
C THR A 68 16.36 -2.15 6.70
N HIS A 69 16.03 -3.07 5.80
CA HIS A 69 16.57 -4.43 5.76
C HIS A 69 17.51 -4.67 4.57
N HIS A 70 18.14 -3.62 4.03
CA HIS A 70 18.99 -3.71 2.84
C HIS A 70 20.14 -4.73 2.97
N ASP A 71 20.69 -4.88 4.19
CA ASP A 71 21.78 -5.83 4.49
C ASP A 71 21.31 -7.19 5.01
N ASP A 72 20.01 -7.38 5.22
CA ASP A 72 19.44 -8.65 5.73
C ASP A 72 18.32 -9.15 4.81
N PRO A 73 18.66 -9.98 3.80
CA PRO A 73 17.69 -10.56 2.88
C PRO A 73 16.65 -11.47 3.56
N ALA A 74 16.95 -12.05 4.73
CA ALA A 74 16.00 -12.88 5.45
C ALA A 74 14.96 -12.03 6.19
N ALA A 75 15.40 -10.97 6.86
CA ALA A 75 14.51 -9.99 7.47
C ALA A 75 13.66 -9.27 6.41
N LEU A 76 14.26 -8.85 5.29
CA LEU A 76 13.54 -8.22 4.18
C LEU A 76 12.43 -9.12 3.66
N ARG A 77 12.70 -10.42 3.42
CA ARG A 77 11.67 -11.37 2.95
C ARG A 77 10.53 -11.50 3.95
N THR A 78 10.83 -11.54 5.24
CA THR A 78 9.82 -11.62 6.31
C THR A 78 8.94 -10.37 6.34
N ALA A 79 9.55 -9.18 6.30
CA ALA A 79 8.84 -7.90 6.32
C ALA A 79 7.95 -7.72 5.08
N MET A 80 8.48 -8.02 3.89
CA MET A 80 7.71 -8.04 2.63
C MET A 80 6.52 -9.01 2.67
N ALA A 81 6.67 -10.17 3.31
CA ALA A 81 5.58 -11.14 3.45
C ALA A 81 4.49 -10.61 4.40
N PHE A 82 4.89 -9.96 5.49
CA PHE A 82 3.98 -9.30 6.42
C PHE A 82 3.17 -8.19 5.73
N ASP A 83 3.83 -7.30 4.99
CA ASP A 83 3.18 -6.21 4.23
C ASP A 83 2.15 -6.73 3.23
N ARG A 84 2.49 -7.80 2.51
CA ARG A 84 1.57 -8.45 1.56
C ARG A 84 0.35 -9.02 2.26
N ALA A 85 0.54 -9.70 3.39
CA ALA A 85 -0.57 -10.24 4.18
C ALA A 85 -1.46 -9.13 4.73
N LYS A 86 -0.87 -8.02 5.20
CA LYS A 86 -1.64 -6.87 5.69
C LYS A 86 -2.42 -6.18 4.57
N SER A 87 -1.80 -6.02 3.40
CA SER A 87 -2.45 -5.50 2.20
C SER A 87 -3.66 -6.35 1.81
N ASP A 88 -3.52 -7.68 1.79
CA ASP A 88 -4.62 -8.60 1.50
C ASP A 88 -5.80 -8.46 2.46
N GLU A 89 -5.52 -8.29 3.76
CA GLU A 89 -6.54 -8.07 4.79
C GLU A 89 -7.29 -6.75 4.54
N LEU A 90 -6.57 -5.67 4.27
CA LEU A 90 -7.15 -4.36 3.97
C LEU A 90 -7.97 -4.39 2.67
N ILE A 91 -7.48 -5.05 1.63
CA ILE A 91 -8.21 -5.22 0.36
C ILE A 91 -9.48 -6.03 0.60
N ARG A 92 -9.44 -7.09 1.41
CA ARG A 92 -10.65 -7.85 1.78
C ARG A 92 -11.72 -6.96 2.41
N GLY A 93 -11.33 -5.98 3.23
CA GLY A 93 -12.25 -5.01 3.83
C GLY A 93 -12.86 -3.99 2.85
N VAL A 94 -12.26 -3.80 1.67
CA VAL A 94 -12.77 -2.91 0.61
C VAL A 94 -13.75 -3.64 -0.33
N LEU A 95 -13.54 -4.94 -0.53
CA LEU A 95 -14.25 -5.73 -1.52
C LEU A 95 -15.52 -6.37 -0.94
N THR A 96 -16.53 -6.59 -1.79
CA THR A 96 -17.61 -7.51 -1.45
C THR A 96 -17.09 -8.96 -1.44
N PRO A 97 -17.79 -9.91 -0.79
CA PRO A 97 -17.37 -11.31 -0.81
C PRO A 97 -17.17 -11.88 -2.22
N ALA A 98 -18.06 -11.57 -3.17
CA ALA A 98 -17.95 -12.01 -4.55
C ALA A 98 -16.74 -11.39 -5.27
N GLN A 99 -16.46 -10.10 -5.05
CA GLN A 99 -15.28 -9.44 -5.59
C GLN A 99 -13.99 -9.99 -4.98
N TYR A 100 -14.00 -10.35 -3.69
CA TYR A 100 -12.84 -10.95 -3.03
C TYR A 100 -12.49 -12.33 -3.61
N VAL A 101 -13.48 -13.15 -3.97
CA VAL A 101 -13.23 -14.41 -4.69
C VAL A 101 -12.54 -14.15 -6.02
N ARG A 102 -13.01 -13.16 -6.81
CA ARG A 102 -12.36 -12.76 -8.07
C ARG A 102 -10.95 -12.23 -7.84
N TYR A 103 -10.73 -11.48 -6.76
CA TYR A 103 -9.40 -10.98 -6.39
C TYR A 103 -8.41 -12.12 -6.12
N GLN A 104 -8.84 -13.18 -5.44
CA GLN A 104 -7.98 -14.36 -5.22
C GLN A 104 -7.63 -15.06 -6.54
N GLN A 105 -8.58 -15.17 -7.46
CA GLN A 105 -8.33 -15.71 -8.80
C GLN A 105 -7.37 -14.83 -9.61
N TYR A 106 -7.55 -13.51 -9.57
CA TYR A 106 -6.65 -12.53 -10.18
C TYR A 106 -5.21 -12.70 -9.68
N LYS A 107 -5.01 -12.87 -8.38
CA LYS A 107 -3.69 -13.10 -7.78
C LYS A 107 -3.07 -14.42 -8.25
N ALA A 108 -3.84 -15.51 -8.22
CA ALA A 108 -3.37 -16.82 -8.64
C ALA A 108 -2.93 -16.82 -10.11
N ALA A 109 -3.70 -16.17 -11.00
CA ALA A 109 -3.37 -16.03 -12.41
C ALA A 109 -2.05 -15.26 -12.61
N ARG A 110 -1.82 -14.17 -11.88
CA ARG A 110 -0.55 -13.43 -11.90
C ARG A 110 0.64 -14.26 -11.46
N ILE A 111 0.49 -15.04 -10.38
CA ILE A 111 1.55 -15.92 -9.89
C ILE A 111 1.87 -16.99 -10.94
N GLY A 112 0.85 -17.60 -11.53
CA GLY A 112 1.03 -18.56 -12.63
C GLY A 112 1.80 -17.97 -13.82
N GLN A 113 1.45 -16.76 -14.24
CA GLN A 113 2.15 -16.07 -15.34
C GLN A 113 3.64 -15.82 -15.03
N LEU A 114 3.97 -15.38 -13.81
CA LEU A 114 5.36 -15.14 -13.41
C LEU A 114 6.19 -16.42 -13.40
N HIS A 115 5.60 -17.55 -12.99
CA HIS A 115 6.29 -18.84 -13.06
C HIS A 115 6.53 -19.26 -14.52
N SER A 116 5.54 -19.12 -15.39
CA SER A 116 5.67 -19.45 -16.82
C SER A 116 6.72 -18.60 -17.53
N THR A 117 6.76 -17.29 -17.30
CA THR A 117 7.77 -16.41 -17.92
C THR A 117 9.19 -16.69 -17.40
N SER A 118 9.32 -17.10 -16.13
CA SER A 118 10.62 -17.49 -15.56
C SER A 118 11.17 -18.80 -16.11
N GLN A 119 10.31 -19.69 -16.63
CA GLN A 119 10.74 -20.95 -17.23
C GLN A 119 11.13 -20.84 -18.72
N VAL A 120 10.54 -19.89 -19.46
CA VAL A 120 10.85 -19.67 -20.89
C VAL A 120 12.18 -18.91 -21.08
N GLY A 121 12.65 -18.20 -20.05
CA GLY A 121 13.92 -17.45 -20.08
C GLY A 121 15.17 -18.23 -19.65
N ARG A 122 15.13 -19.57 -19.66
CA ARG A 122 16.28 -20.44 -19.33
C ARG A 122 16.72 -21.28 -20.52
#